data_AF-A0A653CCE3-F1
#
_entry.id   AF-A0A653CCE3-F1
#
_cell.length_a   1.000
_cell.length_b   1.000
_cell.length_c   1.000
_cell.angle_alpha   90.00
_cell.angle_beta   90.00
_cell.angle_gamma   90.00
#
_symmetry.space_group_name_H-M   'P 1'
#
loop_
_entity.id
_entity.type
_entity.pdbx_description
1 polymer ?
#
loop_
_entity_poly.entity_id
_entity_poly.type
_entity_poly.pdbx_seq_one_letter_code
_entity_poly.pdbx_strand_id
1 'polypeptide(L)' 'MSLSIARPLVSIYNEKSEEVKGGGVVLPAVFKAPIRPDVVNFVHQQVSMNHRQPYCVSDKAGKNIASIHVWDKSMLVLT' A
#
# COMPACT_ATOMS: atom_id res chain seq x y z
N MET A 1 -1.86 2.67 32.45
CA MET A 1 -0.77 2.34 33.39
C MET A 1 0.54 2.80 32.78
N SER A 2 1.19 3.80 33.38
CA SER A 2 2.49 4.31 32.94
C SER A 2 3.58 3.40 33.51
N LEU A 3 4.19 2.56 32.67
CA LEU A 3 5.32 1.72 33.07
C LEU A 3 6.59 2.58 33.02
N SER A 4 7.26 2.74 34.16
CA SER A 4 8.59 3.34 34.26
C SER A 4 9.57 2.53 33.40
N ILE A 5 9.82 3.03 32.19
CA ILE A 5 10.67 2.39 31.20
C ILE A 5 12.10 2.92 31.39
N ALA A 6 13.08 2.02 31.45
CA ALA A 6 14.49 2.39 31.51
C ALA A 6 14.83 3.38 30.38
N ARG A 7 15.71 4.35 30.63
CA ARG A 7 16.25 5.26 29.62
C ARG A 7 17.63 4.72 29.20
N PRO A 8 17.70 3.68 28.35
CA PRO A 8 18.97 3.14 27.93
C PRO A 8 19.74 4.20 27.14
N LEU A 9 21.05 4.22 27.34
CA LEU A 9 21.99 4.95 26.50
C LEU A 9 22.36 4.05 25.33
N VAL A 10 22.31 4.61 24.12
CA VAL A 10 22.69 3.97 22.86
C VAL A 10 24.12 4.37 22.54
N SER A 11 24.97 3.39 22.22
CA SER A 11 26.37 3.61 21.82
C SER A 11 26.45 4.08 20.36
N ILE A 12 27.31 5.07 20.09
CA ILE A 12 27.63 5.51 18.73
C ILE A 12 28.84 4.70 18.24
N TYR A 13 28.70 4.12 17.05
CA TYR A 13 29.80 3.45 16.35
C TYR A 13 30.31 4.32 15.21
N ASN A 14 31.63 4.28 14.99
CA ASN A 14 32.28 4.88 13.83
C ASN A 14 32.29 3.90 12.64
N GLU A 15 32.67 4.37 11.44
CA GLU A 15 32.67 3.57 10.20
C GLU A 15 33.53 2.29 10.28
N LYS A 16 34.54 2.29 11.14
CA LYS A 16 35.42 1.14 11.41
C LYS A 16 34.87 0.18 12.46
N SER A 17 33.60 0.33 12.84
CA SER A 17 32.91 -0.46 13.87
C SER A 17 33.50 -0.33 15.27
N GLU A 18 34.21 0.77 15.54
CA GLU A 18 34.75 1.10 16.86
C GLU A 18 33.76 1.96 17.64
N GLU A 19 33.62 1.72 18.94
CA GLU A 19 32.76 2.51 19.81
C GLU A 19 33.39 3.88 20.09
N VAL A 20 32.61 4.95 19.84
CA VAL A 20 33.03 6.32 20.12
C VAL A 20 32.96 6.56 21.63
N LYS A 21 34.12 6.61 22.27
CA LYS A 21 34.24 6.86 23.73
C LYS A 21 33.57 8.19 24.10
N GLY A 22 32.54 8.14 24.94
CA GLY A 22 31.85 9.32 25.48
C GLY A 22 30.68 9.84 24.64
N GLY A 23 30.37 9.22 23.49
CA GLY A 23 29.28 9.63 22.60
C GLY A 23 27.95 8.88 22.83
N GLY A 24 27.49 8.70 24.06
CA GLY A 24 26.22 8.01 24.32
C GLY A 24 25.00 8.89 24.06
N VAL A 25 24.07 8.46 23.20
CA VAL A 25 22.80 9.19 22.96
C VAL A 25 21.67 8.50 23.70
N VAL A 26 20.78 9.29 24.32
CA VAL A 26 19.58 8.74 24.97
C VAL A 26 18.65 8.16 23.92
N LEU A 27 18.13 6.94 24.16
CA LEU A 27 17.16 6.32 23.25
C LEU A 27 15.93 7.24 23.05
N PRO A 28 15.63 7.67 21.81
CA PRO A 28 14.47 8.50 21.52
C PRO A 28 13.16 7.85 21.97
N ALA A 29 12.20 8.68 22.40
CA ALA A 29 10.92 8.21 22.92
C ALA A 29 10.10 7.39 21.90
N VAL A 30 10.30 7.60 20.60
CA VAL A 30 9.58 6.90 19.52
C VAL A 30 9.82 5.39 19.56
N PHE A 31 11.04 4.94 19.91
CA PHE A 31 11.36 3.51 20.01
C PHE A 31 10.69 2.81 21.21
N LYS A 32 10.09 3.57 22.12
CA LYS A 32 9.35 3.07 23.28
C LYS A 32 7.84 3.03 23.04
N ALA A 33 7.37 3.57 21.91
CA ALA A 33 5.96 3.56 21.59
C ALA A 33 5.47 2.11 21.39
N PRO A 34 4.24 1.78 21.82
CA PRO A 34 3.68 0.45 21.60
C PRO A 34 3.51 0.20 20.10
N ILE A 35 4.04 -0.92 19.62
CA ILE A 35 3.94 -1.31 18.21
C ILE A 35 2.54 -1.87 17.96
N ARG A 36 1.73 -1.14 17.18
CA ARG A 36 0.39 -1.56 16.77
C ARG A 36 0.39 -1.96 15.28
N PRO A 37 0.59 -3.25 14.95
CA PRO A 37 0.64 -3.68 13.55
C PRO A 37 -0.67 -3.41 12.81
N ASP A 38 -1.82 -3.49 13.49
CA ASP A 38 -3.13 -3.23 12.89
C ASP A 38 -3.26 -1.79 12.36
N VAL A 39 -2.77 -0.81 13.14
CA VAL A 39 -2.83 0.61 12.75
C VAL A 39 -1.89 0.88 11.59
N VAL A 40 -0.69 0.31 11.63
CA VAL A 40 0.28 0.43 10.53
C VAL A 40 -0.31 -0.15 9.25
N ASN A 41 -0.92 -1.33 9.32
CA ASN A 41 -1.49 -1.99 8.15
C ASN A 41 -2.71 -1.21 7.61
N PHE A 42 -3.58 -0.72 8.50
CA PHE A 42 -4.74 0.10 8.11
C PHE A 42 -4.30 1.39 7.39
N VAL A 43 -3.37 2.15 7.97
CA VAL A 43 -2.90 3.40 7.36
C VAL A 43 -2.15 3.12 6.05
N HIS A 44 -1.31 2.08 6.02
CA HIS A 44 -0.57 1.71 4.82
C HIS A 44 -1.50 1.37 3.65
N GLN A 45 -2.58 0.62 3.90
CA GLN A 45 -3.59 0.31 2.87
C GLN A 45 -4.26 1.59 2.34
N GLN A 46 -4.63 2.53 3.21
CA GLN A 46 -5.26 3.79 2.79
C GLN A 46 -4.31 4.66 1.96
N VAL A 47 -3.07 4.80 2.40
CA VAL A 47 -2.05 5.58 1.67
C VAL A 47 -1.72 4.95 0.32
N SER A 48 -1.67 3.61 0.23
CA SER A 48 -1.43 2.88 -1.03
C SER A 48 -2.48 3.16 -2.11
N MET A 49 -3.73 3.46 -1.72
CA MET A 49 -4.79 3.74 -2.67
C MET A 49 -4.67 5.13 -3.31
N ASN A 50 -4.05 6.10 -2.62
CA ASN A 50 -4.00 7.49 -3.06
C ASN A 50 -3.08 7.72 -4.28
N HIS A 51 -2.08 6.86 -4.50
CA HIS A 51 -1.17 6.97 -5.65
C HIS A 51 -1.77 6.38 -6.94
N ARG A 52 -2.88 5.64 -6.86
CA ARG A 52 -3.42 4.90 -8.01
C ARG A 52 -4.10 5.86 -8.98
N GLN A 53 -3.77 5.74 -10.26
CA GLN A 53 -4.49 6.46 -11.32
C GLN A 53 -5.79 5.71 -11.65
N PRO A 54 -6.93 6.41 -11.82
CA PRO A 54 -8.17 5.77 -12.21
C PRO A 54 -8.04 5.25 -13.64
N TYR A 55 -8.44 4.01 -13.86
CA TYR A 55 -8.49 3.37 -15.17
C TYR A 55 -9.91 2.88 -15.44
N CYS A 56 -10.39 3.09 -16.66
CA CYS A 56 -11.70 2.58 -17.10
C CYS A 56 -11.63 2.14 -18.56
N VAL A 57 -12.56 1.26 -18.96
CA VAL A 57 -12.77 0.92 -20.36
C VAL A 57 -13.43 2.08 -21.09
N SER A 58 -13.25 2.19 -22.40
CA SER A 58 -13.91 3.21 -23.20
C SER A 58 -15.43 3.13 -23.03
N ASP A 59 -16.07 4.27 -22.81
CA ASP A 59 -17.53 4.37 -22.72
C ASP A 59 -18.24 3.87 -24.00
N LYS A 60 -17.53 3.82 -25.13
CA LYS A 60 -18.07 3.29 -26.41
C LYS A 60 -17.80 1.81 -26.64
N ALA A 61 -17.10 1.13 -25.71
CA ALA A 61 -16.85 -0.31 -25.83
C ALA A 61 -18.19 -1.07 -25.82
N GLY A 62 -18.47 -1.84 -26.88
CA GLY A 62 -19.69 -2.64 -27.02
C GLY A 62 -20.97 -1.88 -27.45
N LYS A 63 -20.98 -0.55 -27.50
CA LYS A 63 -22.17 0.22 -27.96
C LYS A 63 -22.42 0.10 -29.47
N ASN A 64 -21.40 -0.26 -30.26
CA ASN A 64 -21.49 -0.42 -31.72
C ASN A 64 -21.84 -1.84 -32.19
N ILE A 65 -22.16 -2.78 -31.30
CA ILE A 65 -22.60 -4.14 -31.67
C ILE A 65 -24.14 -4.25 -31.78
N ALA A 66 -24.87 -3.14 -31.56
CA ALA A 66 -26.32 -3.08 -31.71
C ALA A 66 -26.79 -3.16 -33.18
N SER A 67 -25.86 -3.09 -34.15
CA SER A 67 -26.08 -3.47 -35.55
C SER A 67 -25.55 -4.88 -35.83
N ILE A 68 -25.99 -5.85 -35.03
CA ILE A 68 -26.08 -7.25 -35.46
C ILE A 68 -27.53 -7.48 -35.86
N HIS A 69 -27.77 -7.50 -37.17
CA HIS A 69 -29.05 -7.87 -37.74
C HIS A 69 -29.12 -9.40 -37.77
N VAL A 70 -30.08 -9.98 -37.07
CA VAL A 70 -30.52 -11.34 -37.38
C VAL A 70 -31.35 -11.24 -38.65
N TRP A 71 -30.92 -11.88 -39.74
CA TRP A 71 -31.77 -12.04 -40.93
C TRP A 71 -32.93 -12.96 -40.55
N ASP A 72 -34.12 -12.39 -40.43
CA ASP A 72 -35.31 -13.11 -40.04
C ASP A 72 -35.67 -14.19 -41.10
N LYS A 73 -35.52 -15.45 -40.68
CA LYS A 73 -36.38 -16.63 -40.92
C LYS A 73 -37.13 -16.77 -42.27
N SER A 74 -36.45 -16.63 -43.40
CA SER A 74 -36.98 -17.15 -44.67
C SER A 74 -35.91 -17.75 -45.59
N MET A 75 -34.88 -18.40 -45.02
CA MET A 75 -34.03 -19.28 -45.82
C MET A 75 -34.76 -20.60 -46.02
N LEU A 76 -35.68 -20.60 -47.00
CA LEU A 76 -36.20 -21.81 -47.61
C LEU A 76 -35.03 -22.69 -47.99
N VAL A 77 -34.91 -23.83 -47.32
CA VAL A 77 -34.18 -25.00 -47.83
C VAL A 77 -34.97 -25.49 -49.03
N LEU A 78 -34.66 -25.01 -50.23
CA LEU A 78 -35.11 -25.63 -51.47
C LEU A 78 -34.03 -25.44 -52.56
N THR A 79 -33.63 -26.60 -53.11
CA THR A 79 -32.73 -26.90 -54.25
C THR A 79 -31.25 -26.63 -54.08
#